data_AF-A0A0N5BQ47-F1
#
_entry.id   AF-A0A0N5BQ47-F1
#
_cell.length_a   1.000
_cell.length_b   1.000
_cell.length_c   1.000
_cell.angle_alpha   90.00
_cell.angle_beta   90.00
_cell.angle_gamma   90.00
#
_symmetry.space_group_name_H-M   'P 1'
#
loop_
_entity.id
_entity.type
_entity.pdbx_description
1 polymer ?
#
loop_
_entity_poly.entity_id
_entity_poly.type
_entity_poly.pdbx_seq_one_letter_code
_entity_poly.pdbx_strand_id
1 'polypeptide(L)'
;MKIIYTLIFLFFQILLCVFSIPYLPQTYPSEQNDNKKSFRTANQVIYLGPNINTNDREIILNAFKQIERRTCFRFNVLEFKKLPRHGMPNNHKSYGVIMKSNRFYGYIDREISKYQLKSTIYLSNRGLHHSNKNTARGIIMDQILKYMGLKEEYLRPDAPSYVKEFR
;
A
#
# COMPACT_ATOMS: atom_id res chain seq x y z
N MET A 1 59.98 18.55 -23.62
CA MET A 1 58.90 17.75 -24.27
C MET A 1 58.08 16.91 -23.29
N LYS A 2 58.66 16.12 -22.38
CA LYS A 2 57.90 15.25 -21.44
C LYS A 2 56.85 15.98 -20.56
N ILE A 3 57.15 17.19 -20.09
CA ILE A 3 56.28 17.97 -19.18
C ILE A 3 54.96 18.41 -19.85
N ILE A 4 55.01 18.71 -21.15
CA ILE A 4 53.84 19.17 -21.91
C ILE A 4 52.86 18.02 -22.10
N TYR A 5 53.35 16.82 -22.43
CA TYR A 5 52.49 15.64 -22.57
C TYR A 5 51.87 15.20 -21.24
N THR A 6 52.59 15.35 -20.12
CA THR A 6 52.01 15.06 -18.80
C THR A 6 50.91 16.06 -18.42
N LEU A 7 51.05 17.35 -18.77
CA LEU A 7 50.00 18.36 -18.54
C LEU A 7 48.76 18.10 -19.39
N ILE A 8 48.94 17.74 -20.66
CA ILE A 8 47.83 17.38 -21.56
C ILE A 8 47.09 16.14 -21.06
N PHE A 9 47.82 15.12 -20.58
CA PHE A 9 47.21 13.91 -20.01
C PHE A 9 46.40 14.21 -18.74
N LEU A 10 46.92 15.08 -17.86
CA LEU A 10 46.21 15.51 -16.66
C LEU A 10 44.94 16.30 -17.00
N PHE A 11 45.00 17.16 -18.00
CA PHE A 11 43.83 17.91 -18.47
C PHE A 11 42.76 16.99 -19.05
N PHE A 12 43.17 15.96 -19.81
CA PHE A 12 42.26 14.96 -20.36
C PHE A 12 41.58 14.11 -19.28
N GLN A 13 42.32 13.75 -18.21
CA GLN A 13 41.77 13.06 -17.04
C GLN A 13 40.72 13.91 -16.31
N ILE A 14 40.99 15.20 -16.11
CA ILE A 14 40.04 16.12 -15.46
C ILE A 14 38.78 16.27 -16.32
N LEU A 15 38.93 16.40 -17.64
CA LEU A 15 37.82 16.50 -18.57
C LEU A 15 36.93 15.24 -18.53
N LEU A 16 37.53 14.04 -18.53
CA LEU A 16 36.82 12.77 -18.39
C LEU A 16 36.08 12.67 -17.05
N CYS A 17 36.66 13.15 -15.96
CA CYS A 17 35.98 13.21 -14.67
C CYS A 17 34.74 14.11 -14.73
N VAL A 18 34.84 15.31 -15.31
CA VAL A 18 33.69 16.23 -15.40
C VAL A 18 32.57 15.67 -16.27
N PHE A 19 32.89 15.02 -17.39
CA PHE A 19 31.90 14.35 -18.24
C PHE A 19 31.26 13.11 -17.60
N SER A 20 31.90 12.49 -16.60
CA SER A 20 31.37 11.31 -15.90
C SER A 20 30.53 11.64 -14.65
N ILE A 21 30.55 12.88 -14.16
CA ILE A 21 29.67 13.36 -13.07
C ILE A 21 28.17 13.11 -13.31
N PRO A 22 27.59 13.38 -14.50
CA PRO A 22 26.16 13.11 -14.73
C PRO A 22 25.82 11.61 -14.82
N TYR A 23 26.83 10.73 -14.96
CA TYR A 23 26.66 9.27 -15.04
C TYR A 23 27.02 8.55 -13.74
N LEU A 24 27.53 9.27 -12.74
CA LEU A 24 27.63 8.75 -11.38
C LEU A 24 26.19 8.50 -10.87
N PRO A 25 25.91 7.32 -10.27
CA PRO A 25 24.62 7.08 -9.64
C PRO A 25 24.38 8.23 -8.67
N GLN A 26 23.30 8.99 -8.91
CA GLN A 26 22.84 10.01 -8.00
C GLN A 26 22.62 9.32 -6.66
N THR A 27 23.58 9.44 -5.74
CA THR A 27 23.32 9.21 -4.33
C THR A 27 22.44 10.38 -3.93
N TYR A 28 21.13 10.22 -4.15
CA TYR A 28 20.13 11.11 -3.62
C TYR A 28 20.50 11.37 -2.16
N PRO A 29 20.55 12.64 -1.69
CA PRO A 29 20.66 12.88 -0.27
C PRO A 29 19.58 12.03 0.36
N SER A 30 19.95 11.17 1.33
CA SER A 30 19.00 10.28 1.98
C SER A 30 17.81 11.14 2.35
N GLU A 31 16.67 10.92 1.69
CA GLU A 31 15.43 11.50 2.16
C GLU A 31 15.43 11.22 3.65
N GLN A 32 15.40 12.28 4.46
CA GLN A 32 15.09 12.15 5.86
C GLN A 32 13.71 11.52 5.86
N ASN A 33 13.73 10.20 5.92
CA ASN A 33 12.58 9.35 6.00
C ASN A 33 12.04 9.56 7.40
N ASP A 34 11.36 10.70 7.59
CA ASP A 34 10.15 10.78 8.38
C ASP A 34 9.05 9.94 7.71
N ASN A 35 9.43 8.73 7.30
CA ASN A 35 8.57 7.68 6.83
C ASN A 35 7.70 7.36 8.03
N LYS A 36 6.54 8.01 8.09
CA LYS A 36 5.37 7.53 8.79
C LYS A 36 5.21 6.09 8.34
N LYS A 37 5.76 5.16 9.12
CA LYS A 37 5.89 3.74 8.76
C LYS A 37 4.50 3.25 8.38
N SER A 38 4.29 3.03 7.10
CA SER A 38 3.14 2.30 6.59
C SER A 38 3.19 0.91 7.23
N PHE A 39 2.26 0.60 8.12
CA PHE A 39 2.19 -0.66 8.86
C PHE A 39 1.78 -1.88 7.98
N ARG A 40 1.71 -1.70 6.67
CA ARG A 40 1.28 -2.73 5.71
C ARG A 40 2.36 -3.79 5.53
N THR A 41 2.56 -4.60 6.56
CA THR A 41 3.38 -5.80 6.56
C THR A 41 2.61 -6.99 5.98
N ALA A 42 3.31 -8.10 5.71
CA ALA A 42 2.68 -9.30 5.18
C ALA A 42 1.59 -9.89 6.11
N ASN A 43 1.73 -9.68 7.42
CA ASN A 43 0.81 -10.19 8.43
C ASN A 43 -0.04 -9.05 9.00
N GLN A 44 -1.32 -9.03 8.67
CA GLN A 44 -2.25 -7.98 9.06
C GLN A 44 -3.24 -8.49 10.10
N VAL A 45 -3.56 -7.64 11.08
CA VAL A 45 -4.70 -7.85 11.99
C VAL A 45 -5.82 -6.94 11.53
N ILE A 46 -6.97 -7.53 11.20
CA ILE A 46 -8.12 -6.81 10.64
C ILE A 46 -9.34 -7.11 11.48
N TYR A 47 -10.08 -6.07 11.87
CA TYR A 47 -11.34 -6.21 12.57
C TYR A 47 -12.52 -5.95 11.63
N LEU A 48 -13.52 -6.82 11.66
CA LEU A 48 -14.81 -6.59 11.01
C LEU A 48 -15.62 -5.60 11.83
N GLY A 49 -15.89 -4.43 11.27
CA GLY A 49 -16.65 -3.38 11.95
C GLY A 49 -18.11 -3.76 12.22
N PRO A 50 -18.78 -3.02 13.11
CA PRO A 50 -20.13 -3.36 13.57
C PRO A 50 -21.22 -3.20 12.50
N ASN A 51 -20.92 -2.58 11.35
CA ASN A 51 -21.86 -2.34 10.27
C ASN A 51 -21.81 -3.41 9.15
N ILE A 52 -21.13 -4.53 9.41
CA ILE A 52 -21.02 -5.67 8.50
C ILE A 52 -22.04 -6.74 8.93
N ASN A 53 -22.94 -7.10 8.01
CA ASN A 53 -23.91 -8.18 8.25
C ASN A 53 -23.28 -9.57 7.99
N THR A 54 -24.01 -10.64 8.28
CA THR A 54 -23.54 -12.02 8.11
C THR A 54 -23.24 -12.40 6.66
N ASN A 55 -24.00 -11.87 5.69
CA ASN A 55 -23.81 -12.14 4.26
C ASN A 55 -22.57 -11.42 3.71
N ASP A 56 -22.43 -10.12 4.02
CA ASP A 56 -21.29 -9.26 3.72
C ASP A 56 -20.01 -9.90 4.29
N ARG A 57 -20.08 -10.42 5.52
CA ARG A 57 -18.99 -11.14 6.17
C ARG A 57 -18.50 -12.33 5.36
N GLU A 58 -19.40 -13.16 4.82
CA GLU A 58 -19.01 -14.31 4.00
C GLU A 58 -18.21 -13.88 2.76
N ILE A 59 -18.67 -12.81 2.09
CA ILE A 59 -18.01 -12.27 0.89
C ILE A 59 -16.61 -11.73 1.25
N ILE A 60 -16.51 -10.96 2.34
CA ILE A 60 -15.26 -10.37 2.82
C ILE A 60 -14.24 -11.45 3.18
N LEU A 61 -14.64 -12.45 3.98
CA LEU A 61 -13.76 -13.55 4.38
C LEU A 61 -13.30 -14.37 3.17
N ASN A 62 -14.20 -14.62 2.23
CA ASN A 62 -13.84 -15.29 0.98
C ASN A 62 -12.84 -14.46 0.15
N ALA A 63 -12.96 -13.13 0.11
CA ALA A 63 -12.01 -12.26 -0.57
C ALA A 63 -10.61 -12.37 0.05
N PHE A 64 -10.49 -12.27 1.38
CA PHE A 64 -9.21 -12.46 2.08
C PHE A 64 -8.60 -13.83 1.78
N LYS A 65 -9.38 -14.90 1.92
CA LYS A 65 -8.92 -16.26 1.66
C LYS A 65 -8.39 -16.45 0.22
N GLN A 66 -9.00 -15.77 -0.76
CA GLN A 66 -8.52 -15.84 -2.15
C GLN A 66 -7.18 -15.11 -2.34
N ILE A 67 -6.94 -14.01 -1.62
CA ILE A 67 -5.66 -13.30 -1.63
C ILE A 67 -4.59 -14.16 -0.95
N GLU A 68 -4.86 -14.69 0.24
CA GLU A 68 -3.90 -15.53 1.00
C GLU A 68 -3.49 -16.80 0.25
N ARG A 69 -4.36 -17.35 -0.59
CA ARG A 69 -4.06 -18.53 -1.40
C ARG A 69 -3.07 -18.27 -2.53
N ARG A 70 -2.94 -17.03 -2.98
CA ARG A 70 -2.13 -16.65 -4.15
C ARG A 70 -0.98 -15.72 -3.81
N THR A 71 -0.85 -15.34 -2.56
CA THR A 71 0.15 -14.37 -2.08
C THR A 71 0.71 -14.82 -0.73
N CYS A 72 1.78 -14.16 -0.29
CA CYS A 72 2.33 -14.35 1.06
C CYS A 72 1.59 -13.54 2.14
N PHE A 73 0.55 -12.78 1.78
CA PHE A 73 -0.23 -12.04 2.76
C PHE A 73 -1.01 -12.99 3.67
N ARG A 74 -1.06 -12.65 4.97
CA ARG A 74 -1.83 -13.34 5.99
C ARG A 74 -2.68 -12.33 6.74
N PHE A 75 -3.97 -12.61 6.86
CA PHE A 75 -4.94 -11.73 7.49
C PHE A 75 -5.59 -12.44 8.68
N ASN A 76 -5.28 -11.97 9.88
CA ASN A 76 -6.00 -12.37 11.07
C ASN A 76 -7.28 -11.53 11.18
N VAL A 77 -8.37 -12.03 10.60
CA VAL A 77 -9.67 -11.35 10.60
C VAL A 77 -10.45 -11.69 11.87
N LEU A 78 -10.67 -10.68 12.71
CA LEU A 78 -11.32 -10.78 14.02
C LEU A 78 -12.64 -10.01 14.03
N GLU A 79 -13.57 -10.39 14.90
CA GLU A 79 -14.77 -9.59 15.14
C GLU A 79 -14.42 -8.34 15.94
N PHE A 80 -14.99 -7.19 15.58
CA PHE A 80 -14.83 -5.97 16.37
C PHE A 80 -15.56 -6.11 17.69
N LYS A 81 -14.82 -6.42 18.76
CA LYS A 81 -15.31 -6.25 20.12
C LYS A 81 -15.21 -4.78 20.48
N LYS A 82 -16.32 -4.19 20.93
CA LYS A 82 -16.33 -2.84 21.52
C LYS A 82 -15.29 -2.85 22.63
N LEU A 83 -14.22 -2.07 22.49
CA LEU A 83 -13.10 -2.12 23.44
C LEU A 83 -13.65 -1.89 24.86
N PRO A 84 -13.22 -2.68 25.85
CA PRO A 84 -13.48 -2.31 27.24
C PRO A 84 -12.86 -0.92 27.50
N ARG A 85 -13.55 -0.07 28.27
CA ARG A 85 -13.10 1.29 28.61
C ARG A 85 -11.70 1.33 29.25
N HIS A 86 -11.21 0.21 29.77
CA HIS A 86 -9.91 0.06 30.42
C HIS A 86 -9.07 -1.02 29.73
N GLY A 87 -8.15 -0.59 28.86
CA GLY A 87 -7.00 -1.39 28.46
C GLY A 87 -7.23 -2.34 27.29
N MET A 88 -6.66 -1.97 26.14
CA MET A 88 -6.31 -2.92 25.10
C MET A 88 -5.28 -3.91 25.69
N PRO A 89 -5.32 -5.22 25.36
CA PRO A 89 -4.22 -6.10 25.72
C PRO A 89 -3.00 -5.69 24.90
N ASN A 90 -2.14 -4.85 25.49
CA ASN A 90 -0.71 -4.58 25.31
C ASN A 90 0.00 -4.86 23.96
N ASN A 91 -0.72 -4.93 22.84
CA ASN A 91 -0.15 -5.11 21.53
C ASN A 91 -0.07 -3.72 20.89
N HIS A 92 1.14 -3.16 20.89
CA HIS A 92 1.59 -2.00 20.11
C HIS A 92 1.51 -2.27 18.59
N LYS A 93 0.55 -3.09 18.16
CA LYS A 93 0.34 -3.50 16.79
C LYS A 93 -0.77 -2.62 16.24
N SER A 94 -0.45 -1.94 15.16
CA SER A 94 -1.43 -1.30 14.31
C SER A 94 -2.39 -2.34 13.73
N TYR A 95 -3.58 -1.90 13.32
CA TYR A 95 -4.62 -2.80 12.84
C TYR A 95 -5.57 -2.12 11.85
N GLY A 96 -6.18 -2.94 10.99
CA GLY A 96 -7.24 -2.52 10.09
C GLY A 96 -8.62 -2.68 10.74
N VAL A 97 -9.57 -1.80 10.41
CA VAL A 97 -11.01 -1.97 10.72
C VAL A 97 -11.79 -1.82 9.42
N ILE A 98 -12.52 -2.86 9.05
CA ILE A 98 -13.39 -2.85 7.89
C ILE A 98 -14.71 -2.18 8.24
N MET A 99 -15.12 -1.23 7.42
CA MET A 99 -16.40 -0.57 7.51
C MET A 99 -17.08 -0.58 6.15
N LYS A 100 -18.40 -0.75 6.16
CA LYS A 100 -19.22 -0.50 4.97
C LYS A 100 -19.42 0.99 4.75
N SER A 101 -19.31 1.46 3.51
CA SER A 101 -19.60 2.84 3.11
C SER A 101 -20.30 2.92 1.77
N ASN A 102 -21.24 3.86 1.66
CA ASN A 102 -21.97 4.13 0.42
C ASN A 102 -21.34 5.26 -0.41
N ARG A 103 -20.49 6.10 0.21
CA ARG A 103 -19.96 7.33 -0.40
C ARG A 103 -18.47 7.26 -0.73
N PHE A 104 -17.72 6.48 0.02
CA PHE A 104 -16.26 6.42 -0.06
C PHE A 104 -15.80 4.97 -0.11
N TYR A 105 -14.88 4.68 -1.02
CA TYR A 105 -14.15 3.41 -1.06
C TYR A 105 -12.66 3.72 -0.98
N GLY A 106 -11.93 3.00 -0.13
CA GLY A 106 -10.52 3.30 0.16
C GLY A 106 -10.20 3.08 1.62
N TYR A 107 -9.13 3.70 2.11
CA TYR A 107 -8.74 3.60 3.51
C TYR A 107 -8.32 4.95 4.09
N ILE A 108 -8.49 5.09 5.40
CA ILE A 108 -8.07 6.26 6.17
C ILE A 108 -7.21 5.78 7.34
N ASP A 109 -5.98 6.27 7.39
CA ASP A 109 -5.04 5.97 8.47
C ASP A 109 -5.16 7.01 9.59
N ARG A 110 -5.29 6.53 10.83
CA ARG A 110 -5.31 7.37 12.03
C ARG A 110 -4.29 6.85 13.03
N GLU A 111 -3.39 7.72 13.47
CA GLU A 111 -2.48 7.42 14.55
C GLU A 111 -3.24 7.44 15.89
N ILE A 112 -3.17 6.34 16.65
CA ILE A 112 -3.78 6.21 17.99
C ILE A 112 -2.74 6.55 19.06
N SER A 113 -1.49 6.13 18.84
CA SER A 113 -0.35 6.39 19.72
C SER A 113 0.91 6.49 18.88
N LYS A 114 2.02 6.96 19.47
CA LYS A 114 3.32 7.24 18.83
C LYS A 114 3.89 6.10 17.96
N TYR A 115 3.39 4.87 18.13
CA TYR A 115 3.79 3.68 17.35
C TYR A 115 2.62 2.83 16.85
N GLN A 116 1.39 3.29 17.00
CA GLN A 116 0.19 2.52 16.67
C GLN A 116 -0.72 3.27 15.72
N LEU A 117 -1.04 2.61 14.61
CA LEU A 117 -1.86 3.13 13.54
C LEU A 117 -3.12 2.28 13.39
N LYS A 118 -4.26 2.94 13.27
CA LYS A 118 -5.54 2.33 12.91
C LYS A 118 -5.90 2.73 11.50
N SER A 119 -5.99 1.75 10.62
CA SER A 119 -6.48 1.95 9.25
C SER A 119 -7.95 1.61 9.19
N THR A 120 -8.80 2.55 8.81
CA THR A 120 -10.22 2.27 8.55
C THR A 120 -10.40 2.00 7.06
N ILE A 121 -10.77 0.78 6.69
CA ILE A 121 -10.93 0.31 5.32
C ILE A 121 -12.41 0.37 4.97
N TYR A 122 -12.78 1.24 4.05
CA TYR A 122 -14.16 1.41 3.61
C TYR A 122 -14.43 0.57 2.37
N LEU A 123 -15.28 -0.43 2.54
CA LEU A 123 -15.74 -1.28 1.44
C LEU A 123 -16.97 -0.67 0.79
N SER A 124 -17.00 -0.70 -0.55
CA SER A 124 -18.11 -0.15 -1.30
C SER A 124 -19.35 -1.03 -1.19
N ASN A 125 -20.51 -0.40 -1.11
CA ASN A 125 -21.79 -1.11 -1.12
C ASN A 125 -21.98 -1.96 -2.40
N ARG A 126 -21.46 -1.46 -3.54
CA ARG A 126 -21.44 -2.18 -4.82
C ARG A 126 -20.70 -3.50 -4.73
N GLY A 127 -19.57 -3.55 -4.02
CA GLY A 127 -18.82 -4.79 -3.83
C GLY A 127 -19.55 -5.78 -2.93
N LEU A 128 -20.25 -5.30 -1.90
CA LEU A 128 -20.95 -6.15 -0.93
C LEU A 128 -22.29 -6.69 -1.45
N HIS A 129 -23.00 -5.94 -2.30
CA HIS A 129 -24.37 -6.26 -2.75
C HIS A 129 -24.46 -6.54 -4.25
N HIS A 130 -23.34 -6.87 -4.90
CA HIS A 130 -23.38 -7.25 -6.31
C HIS A 130 -24.15 -8.56 -6.48
N SER A 131 -25.01 -8.64 -7.52
CA SER A 131 -25.82 -9.83 -7.81
C SER A 131 -24.97 -11.10 -7.97
N ASN A 132 -23.86 -10.98 -8.71
CA ASN A 132 -22.87 -12.05 -8.85
C ASN A 132 -21.85 -12.04 -7.70
N LYS A 133 -21.83 -13.12 -6.90
CA LYS A 133 -20.89 -13.33 -5.78
C LYS A 133 -19.43 -13.32 -6.19
N ASN A 134 -19.08 -13.79 -7.40
CA ASN A 134 -17.69 -13.79 -7.87
C ASN A 134 -17.22 -12.36 -8.18
N THR A 135 -18.08 -11.55 -8.80
CA THR A 135 -17.81 -10.14 -9.07
C THR A 135 -17.74 -9.33 -7.77
N ALA A 136 -18.68 -9.56 -6.84
CA ALA A 136 -18.64 -9.00 -5.49
C ALA A 136 -17.27 -9.22 -4.84
N ARG A 137 -16.84 -10.49 -4.79
CA ARG A 137 -15.55 -10.88 -4.23
C ARG A 137 -14.38 -10.19 -4.93
N GLY A 138 -14.39 -10.09 -6.27
CA GLY A 138 -13.36 -9.39 -7.03
C GLY A 138 -13.24 -7.91 -6.69
N ILE A 139 -14.37 -7.21 -6.54
CA ILE A 139 -14.41 -5.79 -6.13
C ILE A 139 -13.84 -5.62 -4.72
N ILE A 140 -14.20 -6.51 -3.78
CA ILE A 140 -13.65 -6.45 -2.42
C ILE A 140 -12.15 -6.75 -2.41
N MET A 141 -11.68 -7.70 -3.22
CA MET A 141 -10.25 -7.99 -3.38
C MET A 141 -9.49 -6.77 -3.90
N ASP A 142 -9.99 -6.06 -4.92
CA ASP A 142 -9.39 -4.83 -5.44
C ASP A 142 -9.23 -3.77 -4.33
N GLN A 143 -10.26 -3.56 -3.51
CA GLN A 143 -10.21 -2.59 -2.41
C GLN A 143 -9.22 -2.98 -1.31
N ILE A 144 -9.12 -4.28 -0.99
CA ILE A 144 -8.13 -4.79 -0.04
C ILE A 144 -6.71 -4.61 -0.59
N LEU A 145 -6.49 -4.88 -1.88
CA LEU A 145 -5.18 -4.72 -2.52
C LEU A 145 -4.74 -3.25 -2.57
N LYS A 146 -5.69 -2.33 -2.81
CA LYS A 146 -5.45 -0.88 -2.68
C LYS A 146 -5.08 -0.49 -1.27
N TYR A 147 -5.75 -1.06 -0.28
CA TYR A 147 -5.33 -0.93 1.11
C TYR A 147 -3.90 -1.44 1.35
N MET A 148 -3.46 -2.51 0.67
CA MET A 148 -2.08 -3.00 0.77
C MET A 148 -1.04 -2.16 0.03
N GLY A 149 -1.47 -1.11 -0.70
CA GLY A 149 -0.58 -0.15 -1.37
C GLY A 149 -0.52 -0.27 -2.89
N LEU A 150 -1.33 -1.16 -3.48
CA LEU A 150 -1.45 -1.24 -4.94
C LEU A 150 -2.32 -0.09 -5.47
N LYS A 151 -1.98 0.41 -6.67
CA LYS A 151 -2.77 1.43 -7.38
C LYS A 151 -3.44 0.79 -8.59
N GLU A 152 -4.39 1.49 -9.18
CA GLU A 152 -5.03 1.08 -10.42
C GLU A 152 -4.00 0.92 -11.55
N GLU A 153 -4.15 -0.13 -12.35
CA GLU A 153 -3.19 -0.50 -13.39
C GLU A 153 -2.99 0.61 -14.45
N TYR A 154 -4.06 1.34 -14.78
CA TYR A 154 -3.98 2.45 -15.75
C TYR A 154 -3.22 3.67 -15.22
N LEU A 155 -2.89 3.72 -13.93
CA LEU A 155 -2.05 4.78 -13.33
C LEU A 155 -0.55 4.46 -13.40
N ARG A 156 -0.16 3.35 -14.02
CA ARG A 156 1.25 3.06 -14.23
C ARG A 156 1.91 4.14 -15.09
N PRO A 157 3.18 4.49 -14.84
CA PRO A 157 3.90 5.48 -15.65
C PRO A 157 3.96 5.12 -17.15
N ASP A 158 3.99 3.82 -17.47
CA ASP A 158 4.04 3.31 -18.83
C ASP A 158 2.66 3.00 -19.44
N ALA A 159 1.56 3.23 -18.70
CA ALA A 159 0.19 2.99 -19.16
C ALA A 159 -0.18 3.66 -20.50
N PRO A 160 0.29 4.89 -20.84
CA PRO A 160 -0.02 5.51 -22.14
C PRO A 160 0.44 4.69 -23.35
N SER A 161 1.39 3.77 -23.17
CA SER A 161 1.84 2.86 -24.23
C SER A 161 0.86 1.72 -24.52
N TYR A 162 -0.03 1.41 -23.58
CA TYR A 162 -0.94 0.26 -23.64
C TYR A 162 -2.42 0.63 -23.62
N VAL A 163 -2.74 1.82 -23.10
CA VAL A 163 -4.11 2.32 -22.96
C VAL A 163 -4.23 3.60 -23.76
N LYS A 164 -5.16 3.62 -24.71
CA LYS A 164 -5.51 4.84 -25.45
C LYS A 164 -6.49 5.64 -24.59
N GLU A 165 -6.15 6.88 -24.25
CA GLU A 165 -7.14 7.81 -23.71
C GLU A 165 -8.26 7.96 -24.74
N PHE A 166 -9.47 7.53 -24.38
CA PHE A 166 -10.67 7.93 -25.10
C PHE A 166 -10.91 9.41 -24.76
N ARG A 167 -10.48 10.30 -25.65
CA ARG A 167 -10.93 11.70 -25.67
C ARG A 167 -12.31 11.78 -26.30
#